data_AF-A0A1I4QN95-F1
#
_entry.id   AF-A0A1I4QN95-F1
#
_cell.length_a   1.000
_cell.length_b   1.000
_cell.length_c   1.000
_cell.angle_alpha   90.00
_cell.angle_beta   90.00
_cell.angle_gamma   90.00
#
_symmetry.space_group_name_H-M   'P 1'
#
loop_
_entity.id
_entity.type
_entity.pdbx_description
1 polymer ?
#
loop_
_entity_poly.entity_id
_entity_poly.type
_entity_poly.pdbx_seq_one_letter_code
_entity_poly.pdbx_strand_id
1 'polypeptide(L)'
;MLTATDGGNSGPIPEEIRARLHKRFPHSPLWAPAKPLPQSPWEVIRAVLAKGRADRLDDIQLAGAVYTVMASHGLITEGRA
;
A
#
# COMPACT_ATOMS: atom_id res chain seq x y z
N MET A 1 26.00 -7.97 31.78
CA MET A 1 24.60 -8.21 31.37
C MET A 1 24.28 -7.30 30.20
N LEU A 2 24.42 -7.80 28.97
CA LEU A 2 24.03 -7.11 27.74
C LEU A 2 22.70 -7.73 27.32
N THR A 3 21.59 -7.04 27.61
CA THR A 3 20.27 -7.45 27.14
C THR A 3 20.16 -7.16 25.66
N ALA A 4 19.92 -8.21 24.89
CA ALA A 4 19.51 -8.16 23.51
C ALA A 4 18.32 -7.19 23.33
N THR A 5 18.41 -6.30 22.35
CA THR A 5 17.22 -5.63 21.79
C THR A 5 17.15 -6.00 20.33
N ASP A 6 16.54 -7.17 20.15
CA ASP A 6 15.59 -7.55 19.12
C ASP A 6 15.55 -6.67 17.85
N GLY A 7 15.94 -7.29 16.74
CA GLY A 7 15.71 -6.78 15.41
C GLY A 7 14.23 -6.96 15.03
N GLY A 8 13.68 -5.99 14.32
CA GLY A 8 12.36 -6.12 13.69
C GLY A 8 11.43 -4.94 13.97
N ASN A 9 11.85 -3.71 13.69
CA ASN A 9 10.94 -2.56 13.74
C ASN A 9 10.21 -2.41 12.40
N SER A 10 9.26 -3.31 12.11
CA SER A 10 8.31 -3.21 10.98
C SER A 10 7.01 -2.48 11.38
N GLY A 11 7.07 -1.64 12.42
CA GLY A 11 5.97 -0.76 12.85
C GLY A 11 6.08 0.66 12.29
N PRO A 12 4.99 1.45 12.33
CA PRO A 12 5.03 2.86 11.94
C PRO A 12 6.03 3.63 12.81
N ILE A 13 6.73 4.60 12.20
CA ILE A 13 7.73 5.43 12.88
C ILE A 13 7.11 6.12 14.11
N PRO A 14 7.69 5.95 15.32
CA PRO A 14 7.21 6.59 16.55
C PRO A 14 7.04 8.11 16.41
N GLU A 15 6.01 8.67 17.04
CA GLU A 15 5.65 10.09 16.93
C GLU A 15 6.80 11.02 17.33
N GLU A 16 7.51 10.67 18.40
CA GLU A 16 8.68 11.43 18.89
C GLU A 16 9.78 11.55 17.82
N ILE A 17 10.04 10.45 17.10
CA ILE A 17 11.05 10.42 16.04
C ILE A 17 10.58 11.29 14.86
N ARG A 18 9.30 11.23 14.49
CA ARG A 18 8.71 12.05 13.43
C ARG A 18 8.79 13.54 13.75
N ALA A 19 8.43 13.93 14.98
CA ALA A 19 8.51 15.31 15.44
C ALA A 19 9.94 15.85 15.41
N ARG A 20 10.91 15.05 15.89
CA ARG A 20 12.34 15.41 15.85
C ARG A 20 12.85 15.58 14.43
N LEU A 21 12.45 14.70 13.52
CA LEU A 21 12.83 14.78 12.11
C LEU A 21 12.21 15.99 11.41
N HIS A 22 10.94 16.29 11.67
CA HIS A 22 10.28 17.45 11.08
C HIS A 22 10.86 18.77 11.60
N LYS A 23 11.24 18.83 12.89
CA LYS A 23 12.00 19.97 13.45
C LYS A 23 13.34 20.17 12.73
N ARG A 24 14.04 19.09 12.38
CA ARG A 24 15.33 19.14 11.66
C ARG A 24 15.16 19.49 10.18
N PHE A 25 14.07 19.03 9.56
CA PHE A 25 13.78 19.20 8.14
C PHE A 25 12.37 19.77 7.93
N PRO A 26 12.16 21.08 8.17
CA PRO A 26 10.82 21.69 8.17
C PRO A 26 10.14 21.68 6.80
N HIS A 27 10.92 21.61 5.71
CA HIS A 27 10.39 21.52 4.34
C HIS A 27 10.18 20.08 3.86
N SER A 28 10.55 19.07 4.66
CA SER A 28 10.27 17.67 4.33
C SER A 28 8.79 17.38 4.54
N PRO A 29 8.13 16.60 3.65
CA PRO A 29 6.78 16.14 3.90
C PRO A 29 6.72 15.41 5.24
N LEU A 30 5.67 15.66 6.02
CA LEU A 30 5.40 14.92 7.24
C LEU A 30 5.30 13.44 6.87
N TRP A 31 6.20 12.62 7.43
CA TRP A 31 6.14 11.16 7.33
C TRP A 31 5.00 10.62 8.21
N ALA A 32 3.79 11.12 7.96
CA ALA A 32 2.58 10.64 8.60
C ALA A 32 2.37 9.17 8.22
N PRO A 33 1.84 8.35 9.15
CA PRO A 33 1.50 6.98 8.83
C PRO A 33 0.50 7.02 7.67
N ALA A 34 0.71 6.16 6.67
CA ALA A 34 -0.22 6.02 5.57
C ALA A 34 -1.61 5.75 6.16
N LYS A 35 -2.62 6.51 5.72
CA LYS A 35 -4.01 6.25 6.11
C LYS A 35 -4.31 4.79 5.73
N PRO A 36 -4.78 3.95 6.67
CA PRO A 36 -5.15 2.59 6.34
C PRO A 36 -6.17 2.62 5.21
N LEU A 37 -5.83 2.01 4.08
CA LEU A 37 -6.82 1.77 3.04
C LEU A 37 -7.79 0.71 3.56
N PRO A 38 -9.10 0.84 3.28
CA PRO A 38 -10.09 -0.14 3.74
C PRO A 38 -9.83 -1.56 3.20
N GLN A 39 -9.08 -1.67 2.09
CA GLN A 39 -8.53 -2.92 1.57
C GLN A 39 -7.13 -2.66 1.02
N SER A 40 -6.21 -3.60 1.23
CA SER A 40 -4.90 -3.51 0.58
C SER A 40 -5.07 -3.75 -0.93
N PRO A 41 -4.35 -3.02 -1.79
CA PRO A 41 -4.38 -3.27 -3.24
C PRO A 41 -4.08 -4.72 -3.60
N TRP A 42 -3.23 -5.39 -2.82
CA TRP A 42 -2.86 -6.77 -3.05
C TRP A 42 -4.01 -7.75 -2.79
N GLU A 43 -4.85 -7.49 -1.80
CA GLU A 43 -6.05 -8.30 -1.56
C GLU A 43 -7.04 -8.20 -2.71
N VAL A 44 -7.22 -6.99 -3.24
CA VAL A 44 -8.08 -6.74 -4.40
C VAL A 44 -7.56 -7.49 -5.63
N ILE A 45 -6.27 -7.37 -5.94
CA ILE A 45 -5.64 -8.06 -7.07
C ILE A 45 -5.84 -9.58 -6.95
N ARG A 46 -5.56 -10.17 -5.77
CA ARG A 46 -5.72 -11.61 -5.57
C ARG A 46 -7.17 -12.08 -5.77
N ALA A 47 -8.15 -11.30 -5.31
CA ALA A 47 -9.56 -11.64 -5.50
C ALA A 47 -9.94 -11.62 -6.99
N VAL A 48 -9.50 -10.61 -7.74
CA VAL A 48 -9.75 -10.50 -9.18
C VAL A 48 -9.08 -11.65 -9.94
N LEU A 49 -7.83 -11.99 -9.62
CA LEU A 49 -7.12 -13.10 -10.26
C LEU A 49 -7.82 -14.44 -9.97
N ALA A 50 -8.22 -14.70 -8.72
CA ALA A 50 -8.92 -15.93 -8.36
C ALA A 50 -10.24 -16.09 -9.13
N LYS A 51 -11.05 -15.01 -9.20
CA LYS A 51 -12.31 -15.02 -9.94
C LYS A 51 -12.11 -15.16 -11.44
N GLY A 52 -11.19 -14.39 -12.02
CA GLY A 52 -10.95 -14.43 -13.46
C GLY A 52 -10.37 -15.76 -13.95
N ARG A 53 -9.56 -16.44 -13.13
CA ARG A 53 -9.11 -17.82 -13.43
C ARG A 53 -10.27 -18.82 -13.35
N ALA A 54 -11.18 -18.68 -12.39
CA ALA A 54 -12.39 -19.49 -12.31
C ALA A 54 -13.29 -19.28 -13.54
N ASP A 55 -13.32 -18.06 -14.07
CA ASP A 55 -14.07 -17.69 -15.29
C ASP A 55 -13.34 -18.01 -16.60
N ARG A 56 -12.12 -18.56 -16.53
CA ARG A 56 -11.24 -18.85 -17.68
C ARG A 56 -10.93 -17.63 -18.56
N LEU A 57 -10.78 -16.46 -17.94
CA LEU A 57 -10.28 -15.27 -18.63
C LEU A 57 -8.84 -15.49 -19.09
N ASP A 58 -8.50 -14.95 -20.26
CA ASP A 58 -7.12 -14.86 -20.71
C ASP A 58 -6.34 -13.77 -19.96
N ASP A 59 -5.03 -13.72 -20.15
CA ASP A 59 -4.16 -12.80 -19.40
C ASP A 59 -4.41 -11.32 -19.74
N ILE A 60 -4.88 -11.00 -20.95
CA ILE A 60 -5.21 -9.62 -21.36
C ILE A 60 -6.50 -9.19 -20.66
N GLN A 61 -7.52 -10.06 -20.66
CA GLN A 61 -8.77 -9.84 -19.95
C GLN A 61 -8.56 -9.71 -18.44
N LEU A 62 -7.69 -10.53 -17.86
CA LEU A 62 -7.30 -10.45 -16.45
C LEU A 62 -6.62 -9.12 -16.12
N ALA A 63 -5.67 -8.67 -16.96
CA ALA A 63 -5.00 -7.39 -16.77
C ALA A 63 -5.99 -6.21 -16.82
N GLY A 64 -6.92 -6.23 -17.77
CA GLY A 64 -8.00 -5.25 -17.86
C GLY A 64 -8.91 -5.26 -16.63
N ALA A 65 -9.33 -6.45 -16.17
CA ALA A 65 -10.17 -6.59 -14.98
C ALA A 65 -9.48 -6.04 -13.71
N VAL A 66 -8.19 -6.33 -13.53
CA VAL A 66 -7.39 -5.80 -12.41
C VAL A 66 -7.37 -4.27 -12.45
N TYR A 67 -7.06 -3.69 -13.61
CA TYR A 67 -7.05 -2.24 -13.78
C TYR A 67 -8.41 -1.61 -13.43
N THR A 68 -9.50 -2.11 -14.02
CA THR A 68 -10.86 -1.58 -13.80
C THR A 68 -11.27 -1.65 -12.33
N VAL A 69 -11.00 -2.76 -11.65
CA VAL A 69 -11.36 -2.91 -10.24
C VAL A 69 -10.50 -2.01 -9.35
N MET A 70 -9.19 -1.92 -9.60
CA MET A 70 -8.31 -1.02 -8.86
C MET A 70 -8.70 0.45 -9.02
N ALA A 71 -9.06 0.89 -10.23
CA ALA A 71 -9.53 2.25 -10.48
C ALA A 71 -10.86 2.52 -9.77
N SER A 72 -11.80 1.56 -9.82
CA SER A 72 -13.11 1.68 -9.16
C SER A 72 -13.02 1.81 -7.63
N HIS A 73 -11.99 1.20 -7.03
CA HIS A 73 -11.70 1.33 -5.59
C HIS A 73 -10.87 2.58 -5.25
N GLY A 74 -10.55 3.44 -6.23
CA GLY A 74 -9.73 4.63 -6.05
C GLY A 74 -8.26 4.33 -5.70
N LEU A 75 -7.80 3.11 -5.96
CA LEU A 75 -6.44 2.66 -5.61
C LEU A 75 -5.41 3.06 -6.66
N ILE A 76 -5.85 3.32 -7.88
CA ILE A 76 -5.08 3.94 -8.95
C ILE A 76 -5.90 5.08 -9.54
N THR A 77 -5.25 6.17 -9.89
CA THR A 77 -5.84 7.19 -10.74
C THR A 77 -5.93 6.65 -12.16
N GLU A 78 -7.05 6.92 -12.84
CA GLU A 78 -7.18 6.67 -14.28
C GLU A 78 -5.93 7.22 -14.99
N GLY A 79 -5.31 6.41 -15.83
CA GLY A 79 -4.00 6.71 -16.42
C GLY A 79 -3.97 8.13 -17.00
N ARG A 80 -2.87 8.87 -16.75
CA ARG A 80 -2.63 10.10 -17.49
C ARG A 80 -2.50 9.75 -18.97
N ALA A 81 -3.50 10.17 -19.75
CA ALA A 81 -3.41 10.32 -21.18
C ALA A 81 -2.31 11.34 -21.55
#